data_AF-A0A935WI47-F1
#
_entry.id   AF-A0A935WI47-F1
#
_cell.length_a   1.000
_cell.length_b   1.000
_cell.length_c   1.000
_cell.angle_alpha   90.00
_cell.angle_beta   90.00
_cell.angle_gamma   90.00
#
_symmetry.space_group_name_H-M   'P 1'
#
loop_
_entity.id
_entity.type
_entity.pdbx_description
1 polymer ?
#
loop_
_entity_poly.entity_id
_entity_poly.type
_entity_poly.pdbx_seq_one_letter_code
_entity_poly.pdbx_strand_id
1 'polypeptide(L)'
;MQLIAGLEYRFAGLKGLHLLALGMAAWMNPATPAEFIAEARRVARFTIAAHPVLYRHELPEVVEQGIDAIEIWNASYNTRWLPDPRAIELLKRVQVKRPEVTGIAGLDQHDARNDRETRVLLLKADESLDPLAELKAGRYVNLGRTMELGASEAMSPTALGMLHLVRWGFDGVERTQDKLTRLLRGGPR
;
A
#
# COMPACT_ATOMS: atom_id res chain seq x y z
N MET A 1 13.74 1.15 -18.74
CA MET A 1 12.53 1.54 -18.00
C MET A 1 11.38 0.70 -18.53
N GLN A 2 10.74 -0.09 -17.68
CA GLN A 2 9.55 -0.88 -18.03
C GLN A 2 8.32 -0.20 -17.42
N LEU A 3 7.26 -0.04 -18.21
CA LEU A 3 5.96 0.42 -17.72
C LEU A 3 5.03 -0.79 -17.57
N ILE A 4 4.34 -0.88 -16.44
CA ILE A 4 3.39 -1.93 -16.14
C ILE A 4 1.99 -1.32 -16.16
N ALA A 5 1.12 -1.83 -17.04
CA ALA A 5 -0.27 -1.39 -17.11
C ALA A 5 -1.02 -1.75 -15.82
N GLY A 6 -1.78 -0.81 -15.27
CA GLY A 6 -2.61 -1.05 -14.10
C GLY A 6 -3.64 0.03 -13.86
N LEU A 7 -4.64 -0.29 -13.05
CA LEU A 7 -5.74 0.60 -12.69
C LEU A 7 -6.16 0.38 -11.23
N GLU A 8 -6.53 1.48 -10.57
CA GLU A 8 -7.09 1.48 -9.23
C GLU A 8 -8.61 1.63 -9.30
N TYR A 9 -9.32 0.76 -8.60
CA TYR A 9 -10.77 0.64 -8.60
C TYR A 9 -11.34 1.07 -7.27
N ARG A 10 -12.50 1.73 -7.33
CA ARG A 10 -13.31 2.16 -6.18
C ARG A 10 -14.71 1.61 -6.38
N PHE A 11 -15.38 1.29 -5.28
CA PHE A 11 -16.69 0.64 -5.32
C PHE A 11 -17.75 1.51 -4.65
N ALA A 12 -18.93 1.62 -5.28
CA ALA A 12 -20.05 2.35 -4.71
C ALA A 12 -20.45 1.72 -3.35
N GLY A 13 -20.72 2.56 -2.35
CA GLY A 13 -21.09 2.10 -1.00
C GLY A 13 -19.92 1.64 -0.12
N LEU A 14 -18.71 1.44 -0.66
CA LEU A 14 -17.52 1.01 0.08
C LEU A 14 -16.48 2.14 0.11
N LYS A 15 -16.84 3.25 0.76
CA LYS A 15 -16.03 4.46 0.78
C LYS A 15 -14.66 4.16 1.41
N GLY A 16 -13.60 4.36 0.63
CA GLY A 16 -12.21 4.18 1.07
C GLY A 16 -11.62 2.82 0.75
N LEU A 17 -12.41 1.83 0.29
CA LEU A 17 -11.87 0.60 -0.26
C LEU A 17 -11.35 0.86 -1.67
N HIS A 18 -10.05 0.69 -1.85
CA HIS A 18 -9.39 0.84 -3.13
C HIS A 18 -8.61 -0.43 -3.45
N LEU A 19 -8.82 -0.95 -4.66
CA LEU A 19 -8.15 -2.17 -5.13
C LEU A 19 -7.39 -1.85 -6.41
N LEU A 20 -6.11 -2.19 -6.44
CA LEU A 20 -5.24 -1.96 -7.59
C LEU A 20 -4.98 -3.28 -8.31
N ALA A 21 -5.06 -3.25 -9.64
CA ALA A 21 -4.71 -4.37 -10.51
C ALA A 21 -3.53 -3.98 -11.40
N LEU A 22 -2.46 -4.76 -11.40
CA LEU A 22 -1.25 -4.56 -12.20
C LEU A 22 -1.04 -5.68 -13.21
N GLY A 23 -0.37 -5.36 -14.31
CA GLY A 23 -0.14 -6.28 -15.43
C GLY A 23 -1.42 -6.61 -16.18
N MET A 24 -2.32 -5.63 -16.33
CA MET A 24 -3.61 -5.85 -16.97
C MET A 24 -3.48 -6.14 -18.47
N ALA A 25 -4.07 -7.25 -18.93
CA ALA A 25 -4.13 -7.66 -20.34
C ALA A 25 -5.41 -7.20 -21.05
N ALA A 26 -6.44 -6.82 -20.30
CA ALA A 26 -7.73 -6.34 -20.82
C ALA A 26 -8.37 -5.37 -19.81
N TRP A 27 -9.30 -4.55 -20.31
CA TRP A 27 -10.12 -3.67 -19.47
C TRP A 27 -11.03 -4.49 -18.54
N MET A 28 -11.23 -4.02 -17.31
CA MET A 28 -12.21 -4.55 -16.36
C MET A 28 -13.20 -3.46 -15.97
N ASN A 29 -14.43 -3.84 -15.63
CA ASN A 29 -15.42 -2.89 -15.12
C ASN A 29 -16.24 -3.48 -13.96
N PRO A 30 -15.58 -3.89 -12.86
CA PRO A 30 -16.25 -4.52 -11.75
C PRO A 30 -17.06 -3.49 -10.97
N ALA A 31 -18.32 -3.80 -10.66
CA ALA A 31 -19.17 -2.98 -9.82
C ALA A 31 -19.01 -3.32 -8.32
N THR A 32 -18.53 -4.53 -8.02
CA THR A 32 -18.30 -5.02 -6.65
C THR A 32 -16.88 -5.56 -6.44
N PRO A 33 -16.39 -5.65 -5.18
CA PRO A 33 -15.10 -6.27 -4.91
C PRO A 33 -15.04 -7.75 -5.32
N ALA A 34 -16.16 -8.48 -5.24
CA ALA A 34 -16.22 -9.88 -5.66
C ALA A 34 -16.03 -10.01 -7.18
N GLU A 35 -16.69 -9.15 -7.96
CA GLU A 35 -16.47 -9.06 -9.41
C GLU A 35 -15.03 -8.67 -9.74
N PHE A 36 -14.46 -7.70 -9.00
CA PHE A 36 -13.07 -7.32 -9.19
C PHE A 36 -12.13 -8.51 -9.01
N ILE A 37 -12.26 -9.29 -7.93
CA ILE A 37 -11.42 -10.47 -7.71
C ILE A 37 -11.64 -11.53 -8.81
N ALA A 38 -12.88 -11.76 -9.22
CA ALA A 38 -13.20 -12.73 -10.27
C ALA A 38 -12.66 -12.34 -11.65
N GLU A 39 -12.72 -11.05 -12.01
CA GLU A 39 -12.16 -10.52 -13.25
C GLU A 39 -10.64 -10.45 -13.20
N ALA A 40 -10.07 -9.93 -12.12
CA ALA A 40 -8.63 -9.72 -11.97
C ALA A 40 -7.85 -11.03 -12.08
N ARG A 41 -8.39 -12.15 -11.58
CA ARG A 41 -7.79 -13.49 -11.76
C ARG A 41 -7.55 -13.88 -13.22
N ARG A 42 -8.32 -13.34 -14.16
CA ARG A 42 -8.22 -13.66 -15.59
C ARG A 42 -7.37 -12.66 -16.36
N VAL A 43 -7.29 -11.41 -15.90
CA VAL A 43 -6.73 -10.32 -16.72
C VAL A 43 -5.60 -9.56 -16.06
N ALA A 44 -5.44 -9.63 -14.74
CA ALA A 44 -4.35 -9.00 -14.00
C ALA A 44 -3.37 -10.06 -13.51
N ARG A 45 -2.12 -9.64 -13.28
CA ARG A 45 -1.06 -10.54 -12.81
C ARG A 45 -0.76 -10.36 -11.32
N PHE A 46 -1.11 -9.19 -10.78
CA PHE A 46 -0.88 -8.84 -9.39
C PHE A 46 -1.94 -7.87 -8.89
N THR A 47 -2.50 -8.09 -7.71
CA THR A 47 -3.58 -7.30 -7.13
C THR A 47 -3.24 -6.84 -5.72
N ILE A 48 -3.64 -5.61 -5.38
CA ILE A 48 -3.24 -4.95 -4.14
C ILE A 48 -4.47 -4.32 -3.47
N ALA A 49 -4.62 -4.52 -2.17
CA ALA A 49 -5.48 -3.66 -1.35
C ALA A 49 -4.72 -2.36 -1.03
N ALA A 50 -5.07 -1.28 -1.74
CA ALA A 50 -4.38 0.00 -1.65
C ALA A 50 -4.80 0.77 -0.38
N HIS A 51 -3.83 1.44 0.24
CA HIS A 51 -3.92 2.32 1.41
C HIS A 51 -5.11 2.00 2.33
N PRO A 52 -5.11 0.81 2.99
CA PRO A 52 -6.25 0.30 3.75
C PRO A 52 -6.69 1.22 4.91
N VAL A 53 -5.87 2.20 5.29
CA VAL A 53 -6.24 3.29 6.19
C VAL A 53 -7.53 4.01 5.79
N LEU A 54 -7.80 4.18 4.49
CA LEU A 54 -9.03 4.83 4.03
C LEU A 54 -10.27 3.97 4.28
N TYR A 55 -10.09 2.65 4.40
CA TYR A 55 -11.13 1.68 4.76
C TYR A 55 -10.95 1.12 6.17
N ARG A 56 -10.32 1.89 7.06
CA ARG A 56 -10.15 1.55 8.50
C ARG A 56 -9.50 0.19 8.75
N HIS A 57 -8.71 -0.33 7.80
CA HIS A 57 -8.03 -1.63 7.91
C HIS A 57 -8.98 -2.84 8.00
N GLU A 58 -10.23 -2.69 7.54
CA GLU A 58 -11.29 -3.71 7.58
C GLU A 58 -11.60 -4.24 6.17
N LEU A 59 -10.73 -5.07 5.58
CA LEU A 59 -10.98 -5.59 4.24
C LEU A 59 -12.17 -6.58 4.21
N PRO A 60 -13.04 -6.54 3.18
CA PRO A 60 -14.05 -7.58 2.99
C PRO A 60 -13.38 -8.95 2.81
N GLU A 61 -14.00 -10.02 3.32
CA GLU A 61 -13.43 -11.37 3.27
C GLU A 61 -13.06 -11.80 1.84
N VAL A 62 -13.90 -11.50 0.85
CA VAL A 62 -13.62 -11.81 -0.56
C VAL A 62 -12.34 -11.13 -1.07
N VAL A 63 -12.03 -9.93 -0.56
CA VAL A 63 -10.79 -9.22 -0.88
C VAL A 63 -9.63 -9.91 -0.17
N GLU A 64 -9.72 -10.17 1.14
CA GLU A 64 -8.68 -10.87 1.90
C GLU A 64 -8.30 -12.22 1.26
N GLN A 65 -9.29 -12.95 0.70
CA GLN A 65 -9.09 -14.23 0.01
C GLN A 65 -8.60 -14.09 -1.44
N GLY A 66 -8.69 -12.90 -2.03
CA GLY A 66 -8.51 -12.69 -3.47
C GLY A 66 -7.26 -11.92 -3.88
N ILE A 67 -6.74 -11.05 -3.01
CA ILE A 67 -5.61 -10.16 -3.33
C ILE A 67 -4.25 -10.86 -3.23
N ASP A 68 -3.23 -10.32 -3.90
CA ASP A 68 -1.84 -10.78 -3.77
C ASP A 68 -1.06 -9.99 -2.71
N ALA A 69 -1.40 -8.72 -2.50
CA ALA A 69 -0.69 -7.86 -1.55
C ALA A 69 -1.58 -6.83 -0.85
N ILE A 70 -1.08 -6.32 0.27
CA ILE A 70 -1.67 -5.21 1.02
C ILE A 70 -0.67 -4.06 1.03
N GLU A 71 -1.11 -2.85 0.71
CA GLU A 71 -0.25 -1.68 0.84
C GLU A 71 -0.04 -1.35 2.31
N ILE A 72 1.16 -1.64 2.82
CA ILE A 72 1.55 -1.39 4.20
C ILE A 72 2.25 -0.04 4.37
N TRP A 73 2.62 0.60 3.26
CA TRP A 73 3.29 1.89 3.27
C TRP A 73 2.91 2.75 2.06
N ASN A 74 1.88 3.57 2.25
CA ASN A 74 1.51 4.59 1.27
C ASN A 74 2.14 5.95 1.62
N ALA A 75 2.99 6.51 0.76
CA ALA A 75 3.69 7.75 1.07
C ALA A 75 2.80 9.01 1.12
N SER A 76 1.60 8.97 0.53
CA SER A 76 0.67 10.11 0.49
C SER A 76 -0.29 10.15 1.68
N TYR A 77 -0.73 8.99 2.18
CA TYR A 77 -1.64 8.89 3.34
C TYR A 77 -0.93 8.55 4.65
N ASN A 78 0.26 7.96 4.56
CA ASN A 78 1.16 7.78 5.69
C ASN A 78 2.24 8.85 5.65
N THR A 79 3.28 8.66 6.45
CA THR A 79 4.49 9.44 6.32
C THR A 79 5.39 8.85 5.23
N ARG A 80 6.18 9.69 4.56
CA ARG A 80 7.29 9.23 3.69
C ARG A 80 8.43 8.52 4.45
N TRP A 81 8.36 8.48 5.78
CA TRP A 81 9.43 8.03 6.67
C TRP A 81 9.16 6.64 7.26
N LEU A 82 7.89 6.32 7.52
CA LEU A 82 7.49 5.16 8.30
C LEU A 82 6.24 4.46 7.71
N PRO A 83 6.22 3.12 7.73
CA PRO A 83 5.06 2.33 7.30
C PRO A 83 3.88 2.46 8.28
N ASP A 84 2.74 1.90 7.90
CA ASP A 84 1.53 1.84 8.72
C ASP A 84 1.49 0.60 9.62
N PRO A 85 1.67 0.77 10.94
CA PRO A 85 1.64 -0.37 11.85
C PRO A 85 0.31 -1.11 11.81
N ARG A 86 -0.82 -0.42 11.56
CA ARG A 86 -2.14 -1.07 11.45
C ARG A 86 -2.29 -1.85 10.15
N ALA A 87 -1.69 -1.37 9.05
CA ALA A 87 -1.65 -2.12 7.80
C ALA A 87 -0.75 -3.35 7.92
N ILE A 88 0.34 -3.27 8.69
CA ILE A 88 1.19 -4.43 9.02
C ILE A 88 0.43 -5.45 9.88
N GLU A 89 -0.38 -5.01 10.85
CA GLU A 89 -1.25 -5.87 11.64
C GLU A 89 -2.30 -6.57 10.76
N LEU A 90 -2.92 -5.82 9.84
CA LEU A 90 -3.84 -6.35 8.84
C LEU A 90 -3.15 -7.42 7.97
N LEU A 91 -1.94 -7.14 7.46
CA LEU A 91 -1.15 -8.11 6.70
C LEU A 91 -0.92 -9.39 7.49
N LYS A 92 -0.45 -9.28 8.74
CA LYS A 92 -0.22 -10.44 9.61
C LYS A 92 -1.49 -11.26 9.83
N ARG A 93 -2.63 -10.59 10.06
CA ARG A 93 -3.93 -11.25 10.23
C ARG A 93 -4.32 -12.05 8.98
N VAL A 94 -4.14 -11.47 7.79
CA VAL A 94 -4.42 -12.15 6.52
C VAL A 94 -3.44 -13.31 6.30
N GLN A 95 -2.16 -13.11 6.61
CA GLN A 95 -1.11 -14.12 6.46
C GLN A 95 -1.31 -15.36 7.34
N VAL A 96 -2.05 -15.28 8.45
CA VAL A 96 -2.44 -16.47 9.23
C VAL A 96 -3.19 -17.49 8.36
N LYS A 97 -4.01 -17.02 7.40
CA LYS A 97 -4.77 -17.88 6.49
C LYS A 97 -4.12 -17.99 5.10
N ARG A 98 -3.39 -16.95 4.70
CA ARG A 98 -2.80 -16.80 3.36
C ARG A 98 -1.36 -16.31 3.44
N PRO A 99 -0.40 -17.20 3.82
CA PRO A 99 0.99 -16.82 4.05
C PRO A 99 1.70 -16.27 2.81
N GLU A 100 1.14 -16.49 1.62
CA GLU A 100 1.64 -15.96 0.35
C GLU A 100 1.32 -14.47 0.12
N VAL A 101 0.39 -13.88 0.86
CA VAL A 101 0.06 -12.45 0.73
C VAL A 101 1.23 -11.61 1.23
N THR A 102 1.63 -10.61 0.45
CA THR A 102 2.78 -9.76 0.76
C THR A 102 2.37 -8.33 1.12
N GLY A 103 3.26 -7.61 1.79
CA GLY A 103 3.15 -6.19 2.10
C GLY A 103 3.93 -5.36 1.11
N ILE A 104 3.30 -4.33 0.53
CA ILE A 104 3.92 -3.47 -0.48
C ILE A 104 3.85 -1.99 -0.11
N ALA A 105 4.80 -1.21 -0.61
CA ALA A 105 4.82 0.24 -0.51
C ALA A 105 4.40 0.89 -1.83
N GLY A 106 3.77 2.05 -1.73
CA GLY A 106 3.36 2.84 -2.88
C GLY A 106 3.43 4.33 -2.62
N LEU A 107 3.57 5.09 -3.70
CA LEU A 107 3.70 6.55 -3.64
C LEU A 107 2.34 7.26 -3.66
N ASP A 108 1.35 6.67 -4.33
CA ASP A 108 0.09 7.32 -4.69
C ASP A 108 0.29 8.72 -5.29
N GLN A 109 1.17 8.78 -6.30
CA GLN A 109 1.70 10.03 -6.83
C GLN A 109 0.70 10.68 -7.80
N HIS A 110 0.25 11.88 -7.44
CA HIS A 110 -0.64 12.72 -8.24
C HIS A 110 0.02 14.00 -8.78
N ASP A 111 1.25 14.32 -8.33
CA ASP A 111 2.04 15.47 -8.80
C ASP A 111 3.48 15.01 -9.08
N ALA A 112 3.98 15.29 -10.29
CA ALA A 112 5.33 14.94 -10.73
C ALA A 112 6.44 15.60 -9.88
N ARG A 113 6.13 16.70 -9.18
CA ARG A 113 7.11 17.47 -8.38
C ARG A 113 7.26 16.96 -6.94
N ASN A 114 6.45 15.99 -6.53
CA ASN A 114 6.38 15.52 -5.14
C ASN A 114 6.81 14.05 -5.02
N ASP A 115 8.03 13.76 -5.46
CA ASP A 115 8.64 12.46 -5.20
C ASP A 115 8.94 12.30 -3.70
N ARG A 116 8.30 11.30 -3.10
CA ARG A 116 8.42 11.01 -1.66
C ARG A 116 9.51 9.99 -1.34
N GLU A 117 10.25 9.54 -2.35
CA GLU A 117 11.38 8.60 -2.23
C GLU A 117 11.03 7.23 -1.63
N THR A 118 9.74 6.89 -1.53
CA THR A 118 9.29 5.53 -1.25
C THR A 118 9.40 4.70 -2.52
N ARG A 119 9.97 3.50 -2.41
CA ARG A 119 10.26 2.59 -3.52
C ARG A 119 10.01 1.14 -3.12
N VAL A 120 9.82 0.29 -4.13
CA VAL A 120 9.91 -1.16 -4.00
C VAL A 120 11.15 -1.59 -4.76
N LEU A 121 12.11 -2.20 -4.05
CA LEU A 121 13.36 -2.66 -4.64
C LEU A 121 13.32 -4.18 -4.77
N LEU A 122 13.44 -4.68 -6.00
CA LEU A 122 13.54 -6.11 -6.27
C LEU A 122 14.92 -6.60 -5.82
N LEU A 123 14.98 -7.77 -5.17
CA LEU A 123 16.23 -8.30 -4.62
C LEU A 123 17.21 -8.79 -5.69
N LYS A 124 16.74 -8.98 -6.92
CA LYS A 124 17.55 -9.32 -8.09
C LYS A 124 17.40 -8.23 -9.14
N ALA A 125 18.53 -7.83 -9.72
CA ALA A 125 18.57 -6.94 -10.87
C ALA A 125 18.98 -7.75 -12.11
N ASP A 126 18.01 -8.05 -12.96
CA ASP A 126 18.21 -8.70 -14.26
C ASP A 126 17.20 -8.08 -15.24
N GLU A 127 17.64 -7.73 -16.45
CA GLU A 127 16.77 -7.09 -17.46
C GLU A 127 15.68 -8.02 -18.00
N SER A 128 15.90 -9.34 -17.91
CA SER A 128 14.92 -10.37 -18.28
C SER A 128 13.92 -10.70 -17.16
N LEU A 129 14.10 -10.10 -15.99
CA LEU A 129 13.30 -10.39 -14.81
C LEU A 129 11.88 -9.86 -14.96
N ASP A 130 10.92 -10.71 -14.60
CA ASP A 130 9.52 -10.33 -14.54
C ASP A 130 9.20 -9.68 -13.19
N PRO A 131 9.06 -8.34 -13.12
CA PRO A 131 8.88 -7.64 -11.86
C PRO A 131 7.63 -8.10 -11.12
N LEU A 132 6.53 -8.42 -11.82
CA LEU A 132 5.29 -8.85 -11.17
C LEU A 132 5.42 -10.25 -10.56
N ALA A 133 6.23 -11.12 -11.15
CA ALA A 133 6.52 -12.43 -10.57
C ALA A 133 7.36 -12.31 -9.30
N GLU A 134 8.31 -11.38 -9.24
CA GLU A 134 9.09 -11.10 -8.03
C GLU A 134 8.23 -10.48 -6.92
N LEU A 135 7.34 -9.54 -7.26
CA LEU A 135 6.37 -8.97 -6.31
C LEU A 135 5.47 -10.07 -5.73
N LYS A 136 4.91 -10.92 -6.59
CA LYS A 136 4.06 -12.03 -6.16
C LYS A 136 4.78 -13.04 -5.28
N ALA A 137 6.08 -13.24 -5.50
CA ALA A 137 6.88 -14.12 -4.69
C ALA A 137 7.49 -13.46 -3.44
N GLY A 138 7.21 -12.18 -3.18
CA GLY A 138 7.75 -11.47 -2.03
C GLY A 138 9.27 -11.21 -2.10
N ARG A 139 9.87 -11.26 -3.29
CA ARG A 139 11.33 -11.10 -3.48
C ARG A 139 11.72 -9.65 -3.68
N TYR A 140 11.32 -8.81 -2.73
CA TYR A 140 11.57 -7.38 -2.74
C TYR A 140 11.60 -6.83 -1.32
N VAL A 141 12.10 -5.60 -1.22
CA VAL A 141 12.08 -4.80 0.01
C VAL A 141 11.37 -3.47 -0.25
N ASN A 142 10.57 -3.07 0.70
CA ASN A 142 9.92 -1.77 0.72
C ASN A 142 10.89 -0.76 1.33
N LEU A 143 11.31 0.21 0.53
CA LEU A 143 12.23 1.24 0.96
C LEU A 143 11.48 2.56 1.14
N GLY A 144 11.66 3.20 2.28
CA GLY A 144 11.47 4.63 2.41
C GLY A 144 12.77 5.30 2.84
N ARG A 145 12.67 6.58 3.21
CA ARG A 145 13.88 7.40 3.46
C ARG A 145 14.74 6.95 4.64
N THR A 146 14.13 6.36 5.65
CA THR A 146 14.78 6.05 6.93
C THR A 146 14.64 4.59 7.33
N MET A 147 13.87 3.80 6.58
CA MET A 147 13.52 2.45 6.95
C MET A 147 13.34 1.58 5.71
N GLU A 148 13.74 0.33 5.85
CA GLU A 148 13.49 -0.75 4.92
C GLU A 148 12.61 -1.80 5.60
N LEU A 149 11.75 -2.46 4.83
CA LEU A 149 10.88 -3.53 5.32
C LEU A 149 10.68 -4.60 4.25
N GLY A 150 11.04 -5.84 4.54
CA GLY A 150 10.78 -6.96 3.62
C GLY A 150 9.29 -7.14 3.29
N ALA A 151 9.01 -7.79 2.16
CA ALA A 151 7.66 -8.05 1.67
C ALA A 151 6.79 -8.83 2.66
N SER A 152 7.37 -9.78 3.39
CA SER A 152 6.64 -10.63 4.35
C SER A 152 7.33 -10.66 5.71
N GLU A 153 8.30 -9.77 5.96
CA GLU A 153 9.01 -9.75 7.23
C GLU A 153 8.08 -9.35 8.37
N ALA A 154 7.85 -10.30 9.27
CA ALA A 154 7.12 -10.05 10.49
C ALA A 154 7.98 -9.17 11.40
N MET A 155 7.62 -7.90 11.56
CA MET A 155 8.12 -7.12 12.69
C MET A 155 7.78 -7.85 14.00
N SER A 156 8.72 -7.91 14.94
CA SER A 156 8.41 -8.41 16.27
C SER A 156 7.30 -7.56 16.92
N PRO A 157 6.51 -8.10 17.87
CA PRO A 157 5.51 -7.31 18.60
C PRO A 157 6.10 -6.04 19.23
N THR A 158 7.33 -6.12 19.73
CA THR A 158 8.06 -4.98 20.28
C THR A 158 8.38 -3.93 19.22
N ALA A 159 8.91 -4.34 18.05
CA ALA A 159 9.20 -3.41 16.95
C ALA A 159 7.92 -2.72 16.45
N LEU A 160 6.81 -3.47 16.36
CA LEU A 160 5.52 -2.94 15.97
C LEU A 160 4.95 -1.95 17.01
N GLY A 161 5.08 -2.26 18.31
CA GLY A 161 4.71 -1.33 19.38
C GLY A 161 5.52 -0.04 19.35
N MET A 162 6.83 -0.14 19.10
CA MET A 162 7.69 1.04 18.90
C MET A 162 7.28 1.84 17.66
N LEU A 163 6.93 1.17 16.56
CA LEU A 163 6.46 1.84 15.35
C LEU A 163 5.17 2.63 15.61
N HIS A 164 4.21 2.08 16.37
CA HIS A 164 3.01 2.81 16.81
C HIS A 164 3.37 4.09 17.58
N LEU A 165 4.28 3.99 18.55
CA LEU A 165 4.70 5.14 19.37
C LEU A 165 5.39 6.22 18.54
N VAL A 166 6.35 5.82 17.70
CA VAL A 166 7.10 6.76 16.85
C VAL A 166 6.14 7.43 15.86
N ARG A 167 5.28 6.65 15.19
CA ARG A 167 4.31 7.19 14.23
C ARG A 167 3.32 8.15 14.90
N TRP A 168 2.83 7.82 16.09
CA TRP A 168 1.99 8.74 16.86
C TRP A 168 2.69 10.08 17.13
N GLY A 169 3.98 10.05 17.45
CA GLY A 169 4.80 11.25 17.61
C GLY A 169 4.90 12.06 16.32
N PHE A 170 5.21 11.41 15.18
CA PHE A 170 5.30 12.08 13.88
C PHE A 170 3.96 12.70 13.45
N ASP A 171 2.86 11.95 13.55
CA ASP A 171 1.52 12.43 13.25
C ASP A 171 1.17 13.65 14.12
N GLY A 172 1.62 13.67 15.39
CA GLY A 172 1.45 14.80 16.30
C GLY A 172 2.19 16.06 15.85
N VAL A 173 3.45 15.90 15.41
CA VAL A 173 4.26 17.00 14.87
C VAL A 173 3.64 17.55 13.58
N GLU A 174 3.25 16.68 12.65
CA GLU A 174 2.68 17.08 11.36
C GLU A 174 1.35 17.82 11.55
N ARG A 175 0.45 17.33 12.41
CA ARG A 175 -0.79 18.04 12.77
C ARG A 175 -0.53 19.42 13.39
N THR A 176 0.56 19.56 14.15
CA THR A 176 0.95 20.83 14.75
C THR A 176 1.49 21.80 13.70
N GLN A 177 2.32 21.31 12.78
CA GLN A 177 2.82 22.08 11.64
C GLN A 177 1.69 22.54 10.71
N ASP A 178 0.70 21.68 10.44
CA ASP A 178 -0.48 22.02 9.65
C ASP A 178 -1.33 23.10 10.31
N LYS A 179 -1.55 23.01 11.62
CA LYS A 179 -2.26 24.04 12.40
C LYS A 179 -1.52 25.38 12.34
N LEU A 180 -0.20 25.37 12.57
CA LEU A 180 0.64 26.57 12.47
C LEU A 180 0.64 27.15 11.06
N THR A 181 0.76 26.32 10.03
CA THR A 181 0.70 26.76 8.63
C THR A 181 -0.64 27.37 8.29
N ARG A 182 -1.76 26.80 8.78
CA ARG A 182 -3.10 27.39 8.62
C ARG A 182 -3.26 28.71 9.35
N LEU A 183 -2.69 28.85 10.56
CA LEU A 183 -2.67 30.12 11.29
C LEU A 183 -1.85 31.18 10.56
N LEU A 184 -0.67 30.82 10.03
CA LEU A 184 0.21 31.72 9.28
C LEU A 184 -0.37 32.11 7.91
N ARG A 185 -1.14 31.23 7.27
CA ARG A 185 -1.89 31.52 6.03
C ARG A 185 -3.27 32.16 6.29
N GLY A 186 -3.65 32.31 7.56
CA GLY A 186 -4.97 32.72 8.03
C GLY A 186 -4.97 34.06 8.78
N GLY A 187 -4.18 35.03 8.33
CA GLY A 187 -4.61 36.43 8.47
C GLY A 187 -6.02 36.59 7.88
N PRO A 188 -6.90 37.41 8.48
CA PRO A 188 -8.34 37.37 8.21
C PRO A 188 -8.64 37.58 6.72
N ARG A 189 -9.55 36.75 6.19
CA ARG A 189 -10.30 37.08 4.97
C ARG A 189 -11.40 38.07 5.29
#